data_AF-A0A832I3Q2-F1
#
_entry.id   AF-A0A832I3Q2-F1
#
_cell.length_a   1.000
_cell.length_b   1.000
_cell.length_c   1.000
_cell.angle_alpha   90.00
_cell.angle_beta   90.00
_cell.angle_gamma   90.00
#
_symmetry.space_group_name_H-M   'P 1'
#
loop_
_entity.id
_entity.type
_entity.pdbx_description
1 polymer ?
#
loop_
_entity_poly.entity_id
_entity_poly.type
_entity_poly.pdbx_seq_one_letter_code
_entity_poly.pdbx_strand_id
1 'polypeptide(L)'
;MSTRSPASVLALLLAASAAGCGPRAPRERGVPAGVPPDPVERPATREAAEAFAAAAHARLAGLDSVRGRLALGDSDARFTAWFEHGHVRAVRESVDFGDYGSSVLRWTFARDSVVLVTEDGARAAPGGAPPAPVEMRVAFGPGGDTLAARRALGGEPVAFHPGWLLGIRARAETLLVRSRLLRASAAPSGGSHP
;
A
#
# COMPACT_ATOMS: atom_id res chain seq x y z
N MET A 1 54.15 -8.47 -19.83
CA MET A 1 54.62 -7.25 -19.15
C MET A 1 53.95 -7.21 -17.79
N SER A 2 54.77 -7.29 -16.75
CA SER A 2 54.40 -7.56 -15.37
C SER A 2 54.98 -6.40 -14.55
N THR A 3 54.16 -5.64 -13.85
CA THR A 3 54.61 -4.58 -12.94
C THR A 3 54.20 -4.96 -11.51
N ARG A 4 55.20 -5.40 -10.74
CA ARG A 4 55.15 -5.60 -9.30
C ARG A 4 55.34 -4.25 -8.58
N SER A 5 54.50 -4.00 -7.56
CA SER A 5 54.78 -3.55 -6.17
C SER A 5 55.75 -2.35 -5.91
N PRO A 6 56.08 -2.00 -4.65
CA PRO A 6 55.27 -1.53 -3.50
C PRO A 6 55.92 -0.28 -2.81
N ALA A 7 55.23 0.40 -1.87
CA ALA A 7 55.80 1.14 -0.71
C ALA A 7 54.64 1.80 0.06
N SER A 8 54.36 1.60 1.35
CA SER A 8 55.15 1.72 2.60
C SER A 8 55.68 3.12 2.91
N VAL A 9 54.99 3.86 3.80
CA VAL A 9 55.53 4.83 4.78
C VAL A 9 54.46 4.92 5.90
N LEU A 10 54.63 4.38 7.12
CA LEU A 10 55.28 4.94 8.33
C LEU A 10 54.86 6.41 8.61
N ALA A 11 54.62 6.96 9.81
CA ALA A 11 54.85 6.56 11.18
C ALA A 11 54.12 7.54 12.14
N LEU A 12 53.92 7.08 13.38
CA LEU A 12 54.02 7.78 14.69
C LEU A 12 53.43 9.18 14.93
N LEU A 13 52.63 9.29 16.02
CA LEU A 13 53.01 9.97 17.30
C LEU A 13 51.83 9.84 18.31
N LEU A 14 51.99 9.05 19.38
CA LEU A 14 52.18 9.44 20.80
C LEU A 14 51.14 10.40 21.41
N ALA A 15 50.30 9.90 22.32
CA ALA A 15 50.32 10.15 23.79
C ALA A 15 49.31 11.26 24.18
N ALA A 16 48.61 11.30 25.33
CA ALA A 16 48.68 10.60 26.60
C ALA A 16 47.29 10.63 27.31
N SER A 17 47.10 9.65 28.20
CA SER A 17 46.48 9.71 29.54
C SER A 17 45.34 10.70 29.85
N ALA A 18 44.19 10.16 30.28
CA ALA A 18 43.62 10.47 31.59
C ALA A 18 42.50 9.48 31.94
N ALA A 19 42.69 8.73 33.02
CA ALA A 19 41.63 8.01 33.70
C ALA A 19 40.61 9.02 34.25
N GLY A 20 39.42 9.04 33.66
CA GLY A 20 38.28 9.80 34.14
C GLY A 20 37.11 8.86 34.38
N CYS A 21 36.76 8.67 35.65
CA CYS A 21 35.60 7.93 36.10
C CYS A 21 34.31 8.42 35.42
N GLY A 22 33.73 7.55 34.58
CA GLY A 22 32.29 7.30 34.43
C GLY A 22 31.39 8.40 33.85
N PRO A 23 30.94 8.25 32.59
CA PRO A 23 29.62 8.66 32.19
C PRO A 23 28.64 7.49 32.36
N ARG A 24 27.71 7.70 33.29
CA ARG A 24 26.36 7.13 33.40
C ARG A 24 25.91 6.47 32.08
N ALA A 25 25.67 5.16 32.10
CA ALA A 25 25.03 4.46 30.98
C ALA A 25 23.81 5.25 30.52
N PRO A 26 23.64 5.50 29.20
CA PRO A 26 22.41 6.10 28.72
C PRO A 26 21.29 5.19 29.20
N ARG A 27 20.38 5.74 30.01
CA ARG A 27 19.06 5.12 30.18
C ARG A 27 18.54 4.94 28.77
N GLU A 28 18.47 3.70 28.31
CA GLU A 28 17.61 3.31 27.22
C GLU A 28 16.23 3.81 27.61
N ARG A 29 15.91 5.02 27.12
CA ARG A 29 14.54 5.48 27.03
C ARG A 29 13.95 4.44 26.10
N GLY A 30 13.29 3.45 26.68
CA GLY A 30 12.54 2.45 25.94
C GLY A 30 11.75 3.21 24.91
N VAL A 31 12.12 3.02 23.64
CA VAL A 31 11.32 3.53 22.53
C VAL A 31 9.95 2.95 22.80
N PRO A 32 8.90 3.76 23.04
CA PRO A 32 7.58 3.22 23.23
C PRO A 32 7.29 2.38 21.99
N ALA A 33 7.11 1.07 22.20
CA ALA A 33 6.48 0.20 21.25
C ALA A 33 5.08 0.77 21.01
N GLY A 34 4.93 1.61 19.97
CA GLY A 34 3.70 2.37 19.82
C GLY A 34 3.76 3.63 18.97
N VAL A 35 4.92 4.05 18.45
CA VAL A 35 4.91 5.00 17.34
C VAL A 35 4.88 4.17 16.05
N PRO A 36 3.72 4.05 15.36
CA PRO A 36 3.70 3.41 14.06
C PRO A 36 4.73 4.11 13.16
N PRO A 37 5.45 3.36 12.31
CA PRO A 37 6.44 3.94 11.41
C PRO A 37 5.81 5.12 10.67
N ASP A 38 6.63 6.14 10.47
CA ASP A 38 6.24 7.35 9.74
C ASP A 38 5.46 6.91 8.49
N PRO A 39 4.23 7.44 8.23
CA PRO A 39 3.35 7.06 7.12
C PRO A 39 3.98 7.06 5.69
N VAL A 40 5.25 7.41 5.60
CA VAL A 40 6.11 7.52 4.44
C VAL A 40 6.77 6.21 4.04
N GLU A 41 7.12 5.35 4.99
CA GLU A 41 7.96 4.19 4.65
C GLU A 41 7.14 3.10 3.97
N ARG A 42 7.53 2.75 2.74
CA ARG A 42 6.87 1.69 1.99
C ARG A 42 7.29 0.33 2.56
N PRO A 43 6.34 -0.59 2.78
CA PRO A 43 6.67 -1.91 3.26
C PRO A 43 7.53 -2.66 2.24
N ALA A 44 8.67 -3.20 2.69
CA ALA A 44 9.61 -3.95 1.86
C ALA A 44 9.30 -5.45 1.75
N THR A 45 8.39 -5.96 2.58
CA THR A 45 7.99 -7.37 2.61
C THR A 45 6.47 -7.53 2.52
N ARG A 46 6.01 -8.72 2.13
CA ARG A 46 4.58 -9.04 2.06
C ARG A 46 3.92 -8.86 3.43
N GLU A 47 4.55 -9.37 4.47
CA GLU A 47 4.06 -9.31 5.85
C GLU A 47 3.96 -7.86 6.33
N ALA A 48 4.95 -7.02 6.00
CA ALA A 48 4.90 -5.60 6.29
C ALA A 48 3.77 -4.89 5.52
N ALA A 49 3.52 -5.27 4.26
CA ALA A 49 2.42 -4.71 3.46
C ALA A 49 1.04 -5.08 4.03
N GLU A 50 0.89 -6.32 4.49
CA GLU A 50 -0.33 -6.80 5.17
C GLU A 50 -0.54 -6.09 6.52
N ALA A 51 0.50 -5.97 7.34
CA ALA A 51 0.45 -5.26 8.61
C ALA A 51 0.12 -3.77 8.41
N PHE A 52 0.75 -3.12 7.42
CA PHE A 52 0.46 -1.74 7.05
C PHE A 52 -1.00 -1.56 6.63
N ALA A 53 -1.52 -2.46 5.80
CA ALA A 53 -2.93 -2.44 5.40
C ALA A 53 -3.86 -2.62 6.59
N ALA A 54 -3.62 -3.61 7.45
CA ALA A 54 -4.43 -3.82 8.65
C ALA A 54 -4.48 -2.55 9.54
N ALA A 55 -3.33 -1.90 9.77
CA ALA A 55 -3.25 -0.67 10.53
C ALA A 55 -3.97 0.52 9.85
N ALA A 56 -3.93 0.61 8.52
CA ALA A 56 -4.69 1.62 7.78
C ALA A 56 -6.20 1.38 7.88
N HIS A 57 -6.65 0.13 7.72
CA HIS A 57 -8.06 -0.25 7.76
C HIS A 57 -8.69 -0.08 9.15
N ALA A 58 -7.94 -0.34 10.22
CA ALA A 58 -8.40 -0.13 11.59
C ALA A 58 -8.75 1.34 11.91
N ARG A 59 -8.21 2.30 11.15
CA ARG A 59 -8.35 3.74 11.43
C ARG A 59 -9.40 4.43 10.56
N LEU A 60 -10.01 3.74 9.59
CA LEU A 60 -10.89 4.36 8.58
C LEU A 60 -12.09 5.10 9.17
N ALA A 61 -12.62 4.64 10.31
CA ALA A 61 -13.78 5.25 10.95
C ALA A 61 -13.55 6.71 11.39
N GLY A 62 -12.29 7.11 11.60
CA GLY A 62 -11.91 8.48 11.98
C GLY A 62 -11.37 9.32 10.83
N LEU A 63 -11.39 8.83 9.59
CA LEU A 63 -10.83 9.51 8.43
C LEU A 63 -11.89 10.19 7.58
N ASP A 64 -11.51 11.32 6.98
CA ASP A 64 -12.30 11.95 5.91
C ASP A 64 -12.51 10.98 4.77
N SER A 65 -13.70 11.00 4.15
CA SER A 65 -13.99 10.14 3.00
C SER A 65 -14.75 10.85 1.90
N VAL A 66 -14.55 10.38 0.67
CA VAL A 66 -15.36 10.76 -0.50
C VAL A 66 -15.93 9.50 -1.12
N ARG A 67 -17.10 9.64 -1.74
CA ARG A 67 -17.75 8.57 -2.50
C ARG A 67 -17.78 8.93 -3.97
N GLY A 68 -17.57 7.94 -4.82
CA GLY A 68 -17.53 8.13 -6.26
C GLY A 68 -18.05 6.93 -7.04
N ARG A 69 -18.13 7.13 -8.36
CA ARG A 69 -18.45 6.09 -9.34
C ARG A 69 -17.42 6.12 -10.47
N LEU A 70 -17.18 4.95 -11.06
CA LEU A 70 -16.34 4.76 -12.24
C LEU A 70 -17.05 3.81 -13.20
N ALA A 71 -17.08 4.16 -14.48
CA ALA A 71 -17.49 3.23 -15.53
C ALA A 71 -16.40 2.17 -15.76
N LEU A 72 -16.81 0.93 -16.00
CA LEU A 72 -15.98 -0.23 -16.32
C LEU A 72 -16.63 -0.99 -17.49
N GLY A 73 -16.49 -0.45 -18.71
CA GLY A 73 -17.24 -0.96 -19.86
C GLY A 73 -18.73 -0.83 -19.60
N ASP A 74 -19.44 -1.96 -19.63
CA ASP A 74 -20.89 -2.04 -19.37
C ASP A 74 -21.25 -2.16 -17.88
N SER A 75 -20.25 -2.17 -17.00
CA SER A 75 -20.42 -2.28 -15.54
C SER A 75 -20.13 -0.96 -14.83
N ASP A 76 -20.81 -0.73 -13.71
CA ASP A 76 -20.54 0.39 -12.82
C ASP A 76 -19.78 -0.06 -11.57
N ALA A 77 -18.67 0.62 -11.27
CA ALA A 77 -18.00 0.52 -9.98
C ALA A 77 -18.41 1.68 -9.09
N ARG A 78 -18.71 1.37 -7.83
CA ARG A 78 -18.89 2.36 -6.76
C ARG A 78 -17.68 2.28 -5.84
N PHE A 79 -17.18 3.41 -5.37
CA PHE A 79 -16.07 3.39 -4.43
C PHE A 79 -16.23 4.44 -3.33
N THR A 80 -15.60 4.13 -2.19
CA THR A 80 -15.35 5.08 -1.09
C THR A 80 -13.85 5.16 -0.91
N ALA A 81 -13.30 6.37 -0.90
CA ALA A 81 -11.89 6.64 -0.65
C ALA A 81 -11.74 7.39 0.67
N TRP A 82 -10.83 6.94 1.52
CA TRP A 82 -10.50 7.57 2.79
C TRP A 82 -9.16 8.29 2.72
N PHE A 83 -9.07 9.42 3.40
CA PHE A 83 -7.89 10.26 3.38
C PHE A 83 -7.29 10.47 4.75
N GLU A 84 -5.97 10.55 4.77
CA GLU A 84 -5.17 10.87 5.95
C GLU A 84 -4.12 11.91 5.53
N HIS A 85 -4.09 13.06 6.22
CA HIS A 85 -3.16 14.16 5.93
C HIS A 85 -3.11 14.57 4.44
N GLY A 86 -4.26 14.65 3.78
CA GLY A 86 -4.33 15.01 2.35
C GLY A 86 -4.16 13.84 1.37
N HIS A 87 -3.59 12.71 1.80
CA HIS A 87 -3.32 11.56 0.93
C HIS A 87 -4.41 10.50 1.01
N VAL A 88 -4.66 9.79 -0.09
CA VAL A 88 -5.56 8.62 -0.10
C VAL A 88 -4.88 7.50 0.68
N ARG A 89 -5.58 6.93 1.66
CA ARG A 89 -5.06 5.80 2.46
C ARG A 89 -5.65 4.47 2.09
N ALA A 90 -6.95 4.45 1.84
CA ALA A 90 -7.65 3.26 1.43
C ALA A 90 -8.75 3.62 0.43
N VAL A 91 -9.05 2.66 -0.43
CA VAL A 91 -10.24 2.70 -1.27
C VAL A 91 -10.96 1.37 -1.13
N ARG A 92 -12.27 1.41 -0.90
CA ARG A 92 -13.15 0.25 -1.00
C ARG A 92 -13.97 0.44 -2.26
N GLU A 93 -13.78 -0.45 -3.21
CA GLU A 93 -14.48 -0.47 -4.48
C GLU A 93 -15.42 -1.67 -4.49
N SER A 94 -16.62 -1.48 -5.02
CA SER A 94 -17.62 -2.52 -5.23
C SER A 94 -18.00 -2.49 -6.69
N VAL A 95 -17.84 -3.63 -7.35
CA VAL A 95 -18.09 -3.82 -8.77
C VAL A 95 -19.18 -4.86 -8.92
N ASP A 96 -20.20 -4.52 -9.69
CA ASP A 96 -21.27 -5.42 -10.08
C ASP A 96 -21.09 -5.75 -11.56
N PHE A 97 -20.83 -7.02 -11.85
CA PHE A 97 -20.66 -7.54 -13.21
C PHE A 97 -21.97 -8.12 -13.75
N GLY A 98 -23.12 -7.78 -13.16
CA GLY A 98 -24.42 -8.30 -13.54
C GLY A 98 -24.47 -9.82 -13.38
N ASP A 99 -24.87 -10.51 -14.44
CA ASP A 99 -25.00 -11.97 -14.46
C ASP A 99 -23.66 -12.71 -14.24
N TYR A 100 -22.52 -12.03 -14.33
CA TYR A 100 -21.21 -12.63 -14.11
C TYR A 100 -20.78 -12.63 -12.64
N GLY A 101 -21.45 -11.87 -11.77
CA GLY A 101 -21.19 -11.83 -10.33
C GLY A 101 -20.78 -10.45 -9.81
N SER A 102 -20.12 -10.41 -8.65
CA SER A 102 -19.75 -9.16 -7.99
C SER A 102 -18.45 -9.29 -7.20
N SER A 103 -17.74 -8.17 -7.03
CA SER A 103 -16.49 -8.12 -6.27
C SER A 103 -16.41 -6.89 -5.39
N VAL A 104 -15.83 -7.05 -4.20
CA VAL A 104 -15.40 -5.95 -3.33
C VAL A 104 -13.89 -5.95 -3.29
N LEU A 105 -13.29 -4.87 -3.81
CA LEU A 105 -11.85 -4.66 -3.78
C LEU A 105 -11.50 -3.68 -2.66
N ARG A 106 -10.46 -4.01 -1.89
CA ARG A 106 -9.91 -3.17 -0.83
C ARG A 106 -8.49 -2.82 -1.22
N TRP A 107 -8.29 -1.55 -1.52
CA TRP A 107 -7.02 -0.98 -1.93
C TRP A 107 -6.42 -0.23 -0.74
N THR A 108 -5.14 -0.44 -0.48
CA THR A 108 -4.37 0.29 0.53
C THR A 108 -3.21 1.00 -0.15
N PHE A 109 -2.97 2.25 0.24
CA PHE A 109 -1.97 3.10 -0.39
C PHE A 109 -0.95 3.62 0.63
N ALA A 110 0.33 3.62 0.23
CA ALA A 110 1.40 4.38 0.88
C ALA A 110 1.67 5.65 0.06
N ARG A 111 1.17 6.80 0.55
CA ARG A 111 1.12 8.08 -0.17
C ARG A 111 0.32 7.95 -1.47
N ASP A 112 1.04 7.66 -2.55
CA ASP A 112 0.57 7.77 -3.94
C ASP A 112 0.80 6.45 -4.69
N SER A 113 1.01 5.35 -3.97
CA SER A 113 1.21 4.05 -4.58
C SER A 113 0.49 2.97 -3.79
N VAL A 114 -0.09 2.03 -4.54
CA VAL A 114 -0.73 0.86 -3.97
C VAL A 114 0.31 0.02 -3.25
N VAL A 115 -0.06 -0.45 -2.07
CA VAL A 115 0.73 -1.36 -1.21
C VAL A 115 0.10 -2.73 -1.19
N LEU A 116 -1.23 -2.77 -1.08
CA LEU A 116 -1.99 -4.01 -1.04
C LEU A 116 -3.30 -3.79 -1.76
N VAL A 117 -3.70 -4.77 -2.57
CA VAL A 117 -5.09 -4.94 -2.99
C VAL A 117 -5.56 -6.31 -2.56
N THR A 118 -6.75 -6.37 -1.99
CA THR A 118 -7.47 -7.63 -1.78
C THR A 118 -8.82 -7.58 -2.50
N GLU A 119 -9.25 -8.71 -3.02
CA GLU A 119 -10.58 -8.89 -3.60
C GLU A 119 -11.30 -10.01 -2.86
N ASP A 120 -12.54 -9.73 -2.47
CA ASP A 120 -13.50 -10.72 -2.03
C ASP A 120 -14.71 -10.61 -2.96
N GLY A 121 -15.02 -11.68 -3.69
CA GLY A 121 -16.09 -11.65 -4.69
C GLY A 121 -16.77 -13.00 -4.88
N ALA A 122 -17.75 -13.01 -5.78
CA ALA A 122 -18.44 -14.21 -6.23
C ALA A 122 -18.61 -14.13 -7.74
N ARG A 123 -18.24 -15.19 -8.45
CA ARG A 123 -18.41 -15.32 -9.89
C ARG A 123 -19.54 -16.30 -10.18
N ALA A 124 -20.43 -15.95 -11.09
CA ALA A 124 -21.48 -16.87 -11.53
C ALA A 124 -20.87 -18.15 -12.12
N ALA A 125 -21.48 -19.27 -11.79
CA ALA A 125 -21.10 -20.58 -12.31
C ALA A 125 -22.09 -21.01 -13.40
N PRO A 126 -21.62 -21.72 -14.45
CA PRO A 126 -22.50 -22.19 -15.52
C PRO A 126 -23.53 -23.20 -15.01
N GLY A 127 -24.70 -23.22 -15.64
CA GLY A 127 -25.74 -24.23 -15.38
C GLY A 127 -26.50 -24.07 -14.06
N GLY A 128 -26.51 -22.88 -13.46
CA GLY A 128 -27.21 -22.63 -12.19
C GLY A 128 -26.50 -23.18 -10.96
N ALA A 129 -25.23 -23.60 -11.11
CA ALA A 129 -24.39 -23.98 -9.99
C ALA A 129 -24.19 -22.77 -9.04
N PRO A 130 -23.94 -23.03 -7.73
CA PRO A 130 -23.66 -21.96 -6.78
C PRO A 130 -22.50 -21.06 -7.27
N PRO A 131 -22.57 -19.74 -7.04
CA PRO A 131 -21.48 -18.84 -7.38
C PRO A 131 -20.16 -19.29 -6.76
N ALA A 132 -19.09 -19.26 -7.56
CA ALA A 132 -17.75 -19.60 -7.10
C ALA A 132 -17.13 -18.38 -6.39
N PRO A 133 -16.69 -18.48 -5.12
CA PRO A 133 -16.01 -17.39 -4.45
C PRO A 133 -14.71 -17.03 -5.18
N VAL A 134 -14.43 -15.74 -5.28
CA VAL A 134 -13.21 -15.17 -5.84
C VAL A 134 -12.42 -14.52 -4.72
N GLU A 135 -11.16 -14.91 -4.59
CA GLU A 135 -10.23 -14.26 -3.67
C GLU A 135 -8.99 -13.82 -4.45
N MET A 136 -8.56 -12.59 -4.23
CA MET A 136 -7.29 -12.09 -4.77
C MET A 136 -6.54 -11.34 -3.67
N ARG A 137 -5.21 -11.48 -3.66
CA ARG A 137 -4.33 -10.65 -2.85
C ARG A 137 -3.06 -10.33 -3.64
N VAL A 138 -2.74 -9.05 -3.77
CA VAL A 138 -1.50 -8.60 -4.40
C VAL A 138 -0.84 -7.54 -3.53
N ALA A 139 0.40 -7.82 -3.13
CA ALA A 139 1.24 -6.93 -2.35
C ALA A 139 2.34 -6.33 -3.21
N PHE A 140 2.59 -5.03 -3.03
CA PHE A 140 3.58 -4.25 -3.76
C PHE A 140 4.58 -3.62 -2.80
N GLY A 141 5.84 -3.59 -3.22
CA GLY A 141 6.95 -3.06 -2.46
C GLY A 141 7.37 -1.65 -2.87
N PRO A 142 8.53 -1.18 -2.38
CA PRO A 142 9.17 0.04 -2.84
C PRO A 142 9.43 -0.05 -4.36
N GLY A 143 9.39 1.09 -5.06
CA GLY A 143 9.50 1.09 -6.54
C GLY A 143 8.31 0.50 -7.29
N GLY A 144 7.34 -0.08 -6.56
CA GLY A 144 6.17 -0.71 -7.14
C GLY A 144 6.39 -2.18 -7.48
N ASP A 145 7.50 -2.82 -7.13
CA ASP A 145 7.71 -4.24 -7.44
C ASP A 145 6.66 -5.15 -6.78
N THR A 146 6.29 -6.25 -7.44
CA THR A 146 5.33 -7.20 -6.89
C THR A 146 6.04 -8.08 -5.86
N LEU A 147 5.66 -7.96 -4.59
CA LEU A 147 6.21 -8.77 -3.50
C LEU A 147 5.53 -10.14 -3.43
N ALA A 148 4.22 -10.17 -3.65
CA ALA A 148 3.42 -11.39 -3.68
C ALA A 148 2.14 -11.18 -4.48
N ALA A 149 1.69 -12.21 -5.19
CA ALA A 149 0.40 -12.21 -5.87
C ALA A 149 -0.22 -13.61 -5.78
N ARG A 150 -1.47 -13.68 -5.33
CA ARG A 150 -2.25 -14.91 -5.27
C ARG A 150 -3.68 -14.61 -5.72
N ARG A 151 -4.27 -15.59 -6.42
CA ARG A 151 -5.69 -15.61 -6.75
C ARG A 151 -6.23 -17.01 -6.51
N ALA A 152 -7.46 -17.10 -6.02
CA ALA A 152 -8.21 -18.35 -5.90
C ALA A 152 -9.63 -18.19 -6.46
N LEU A 153 -10.16 -19.28 -7.01
CA LEU A 153 -11.53 -19.38 -7.50
C LEU A 153 -12.14 -20.67 -6.96
N GLY A 154 -13.23 -20.58 -6.20
CA GLY A 154 -13.81 -21.75 -5.54
C GLY A 154 -12.87 -22.37 -4.49
N GLY A 155 -11.96 -21.59 -3.92
CA GLY A 155 -10.91 -22.07 -3.01
C GLY A 155 -9.65 -22.60 -3.71
N GLU A 156 -9.73 -22.91 -5.01
CA GLU A 156 -8.60 -23.45 -5.77
C GLU A 156 -7.66 -22.35 -6.26
N PRO A 157 -6.34 -22.47 -6.05
CA PRO A 157 -5.36 -21.52 -6.60
C PRO A 157 -5.42 -21.44 -8.12
N VAL A 158 -5.42 -20.23 -8.66
CA VAL A 158 -5.38 -19.98 -10.11
C VAL A 158 -4.09 -19.25 -10.45
N ALA A 159 -3.48 -19.63 -11.57
CA ALA A 159 -2.28 -18.96 -12.09
C ALA A 159 -2.53 -17.46 -12.27
N PHE A 160 -1.62 -16.65 -11.73
CA PHE A 160 -1.72 -15.20 -11.82
C PHE A 160 -1.19 -14.73 -13.18
N HIS A 161 -2.07 -14.22 -14.05
CA HIS A 161 -1.64 -13.73 -15.36
C HIS A 161 -0.84 -12.41 -15.22
N PRO A 162 0.36 -12.27 -15.81
CA PRO A 162 1.18 -11.06 -15.65
C PRO A 162 0.46 -9.76 -16.05
N GLY A 163 -0.35 -9.81 -17.11
CA GLY A 163 -1.17 -8.68 -17.56
C GLY A 163 -2.17 -8.16 -16.52
N TRP A 164 -2.57 -8.98 -15.55
CA TRP A 164 -3.44 -8.53 -14.46
C TRP A 164 -2.73 -7.57 -13.51
N LEU A 165 -1.42 -7.73 -13.29
CA LEU A 165 -0.66 -6.82 -12.43
C LEU A 165 -0.62 -5.40 -13.03
N LEU A 166 -0.49 -5.29 -14.35
CA LEU A 166 -0.56 -4.02 -15.05
C LEU A 166 -1.95 -3.39 -14.90
N GLY A 167 -3.01 -4.18 -15.10
CA GLY A 167 -4.39 -3.72 -14.92
C GLY A 167 -4.69 -3.25 -13.48
N ILE A 168 -4.19 -3.97 -12.48
CA ILE A 168 -4.33 -3.61 -11.06
C ILE A 168 -3.66 -2.27 -10.76
N ARG A 169 -2.45 -2.04 -11.27
CA ARG A 169 -1.73 -0.76 -11.07
C ARG A 169 -2.44 0.40 -11.76
N ALA A 170 -2.86 0.23 -13.01
CA ALA A 170 -3.60 1.24 -13.75
C ALA A 170 -4.94 1.58 -13.06
N ARG A 171 -5.62 0.56 -12.51
CA ARG A 171 -6.85 0.77 -11.74
C ARG A 171 -6.58 1.53 -10.45
N ALA A 172 -5.53 1.19 -9.73
CA ALA A 172 -5.13 1.90 -8.51
C ALA A 172 -4.83 3.39 -8.79
N GLU A 173 -4.13 3.69 -9.87
CA GLU A 173 -3.85 5.07 -10.31
C GLU A 173 -5.15 5.82 -10.66
N THR A 174 -6.05 5.18 -11.40
CA THR A 174 -7.37 5.74 -11.72
C THR A 174 -8.14 6.12 -10.45
N LEU A 175 -8.15 5.22 -9.46
CA LEU A 175 -8.81 5.46 -8.17
C LEU A 175 -8.16 6.62 -7.41
N LEU A 176 -6.83 6.71 -7.39
CA LEU A 176 -6.10 7.82 -6.76
C LEU A 176 -6.49 9.16 -7.39
N VAL A 177 -6.39 9.28 -8.72
CA VAL A 177 -6.70 10.51 -9.45
C VAL A 177 -8.15 10.90 -9.21
N ARG A 178 -9.09 9.96 -9.39
CA ARG A 178 -10.52 10.25 -9.24
C ARG A 178 -10.88 10.67 -7.83
N SER A 179 -10.33 10.00 -6.81
CA SER A 179 -10.59 10.33 -5.41
C SER A 179 -10.13 11.75 -5.07
N ARG A 180 -8.95 12.16 -5.54
CA ARG A 180 -8.43 13.51 -5.32
C ARG A 180 -9.26 14.59 -5.99
N LEU A 181 -9.66 14.36 -7.24
CA LEU A 181 -10.53 15.29 -7.96
C LEU A 181 -11.86 15.49 -7.22
N LEU A 182 -12.50 14.41 -6.77
CA LEU A 182 -13.74 14.50 -5.99
C LEU A 182 -13.55 15.25 -4.68
N ARG A 183 -12.44 15.02 -3.96
CA ARG A 183 -12.15 15.76 -2.73
C ARG A 183 -11.93 17.25 -2.99
N ALA A 184 -11.20 17.60 -4.05
CA ALA A 184 -10.96 18.99 -4.43
C ALA A 184 -12.27 19.70 -4.79
N SER A 185 -13.19 19.04 -5.50
CA SER A 185 -14.51 19.59 -5.82
C SER A 185 -15.46 19.69 -4.63
N ALA A 186 -15.23 18.91 -3.56
CA ALA A 186 -16.05 18.93 -2.35
C ALA A 186 -15.57 19.98 -1.32
N ALA A 187 -14.34 20.49 -1.45
CA ALA A 187 -13.87 21.57 -0.60
C ALA A 187 -14.72 22.82 -0.87
N PRO A 188 -15.29 23.48 0.16
CA PRO A 188 -15.99 24.73 -0.05
C PRO A 188 -15.03 25.70 -0.74
N SER A 189 -15.45 26.24 -1.89
CA SER A 189 -14.73 27.32 -2.57
C SER A 189 -14.65 28.47 -1.58
N GLY A 190 -13.52 28.54 -0.84
CA GLY A 190 -13.28 29.56 0.16
C GLY A 190 -13.53 30.89 -0.50
N GLY A 191 -14.64 31.53 -0.12
CA GLY A 191 -15.06 32.80 -0.68
C GLY A 191 -13.92 33.78 -0.49
N SER A 192 -13.32 34.17 -1.61
CA SER A 192 -12.48 35.35 -1.70
C SER A 192 -13.39 36.54 -1.37
N HIS A 193 -13.51 36.89 -0.10
CA HIS A 193 -14.06 38.18 0.26
C HIS A 193 -12.92 39.21 0.15
N PRO A 194 -13.09 40.24 -0.69
CA PRO A 194 -12.15 41.37 -0.79
C PRO A 194 -12.10 42.20 0.49
#